data_AF-A0A382QH29-F1
#
_entry.id   AF-A0A382QH29-F1
#
_cell.length_a   1.000
_cell.length_b   1.000
_cell.length_c   1.000
_cell.angle_alpha   90.00
_cell.angle_beta   90.00
_cell.angle_gamma   90.00
#
_symmetry.space_group_name_H-M   'P 1'
#
loop_
_entity.id
_entity.type
_entity.pdbx_description
1 polymer ?
#
loop_
_entity_poly.entity_id
_entity_poly.type
_entity_poly.pdbx_seq_one_letter_code
_entity_poly.pdbx_strand_id
1 'polypeptide(L)'
;MNEPSTVANLEKLSISPETLRKEDWLDCLAEGIDELPVTERLIISMFYYEGLTIKEIALVLEISESEVSRIHYDTVLELLKI
;
A
#
# COMPACT_ATOMS: atom_id res chain seq x y z
N MET A 1 27.93 3.91 -10.82
CA MET A 1 28.67 2.63 -10.87
C MET A 1 28.50 1.99 -9.50
N ASN A 2 27.65 1.00 -9.25
CA ASN A 2 26.89 0.09 -10.11
C ASN A 2 25.52 -0.12 -9.48
N GLU A 3 24.47 0.08 -10.26
CA GLU A 3 23.17 -0.54 -10.03
C GLU A 3 23.14 -1.83 -10.87
N PRO A 4 23.21 -3.02 -10.24
CA PRO A 4 22.67 -4.20 -10.90
C PRO A 4 21.96 -5.08 -9.87
N SER A 5 20.68 -4.84 -9.61
CA SER A 5 19.86 -5.90 -9.00
C SER A 5 18.36 -5.84 -9.28
N THR A 6 17.79 -4.71 -9.69
CA THR A 6 16.32 -4.61 -9.77
C THR A 6 15.69 -5.34 -10.98
N VAL A 7 16.44 -5.65 -12.05
CA VAL A 7 15.84 -6.20 -13.29
C VAL A 7 16.07 -7.69 -13.53
N ALA A 8 16.71 -8.41 -12.61
CA ALA A 8 17.12 -9.81 -12.84
C ALA A 8 16.16 -10.89 -12.31
N ASN A 9 14.92 -10.56 -11.92
CA ASN A 9 14.01 -11.56 -11.33
C ASN A 9 12.63 -11.67 -11.99
N LEU A 10 12.51 -11.28 -13.25
CA LEU A 10 11.29 -11.49 -14.06
C LEU A 10 11.15 -12.92 -14.61
N GLU A 11 12.12 -13.82 -14.37
CA GLU A 11 12.06 -15.23 -14.79
C GLU A 11 11.26 -16.15 -13.84
N LYS A 12 10.58 -15.62 -12.82
CA LYS A 12 9.75 -16.40 -11.89
C LYS A 12 8.25 -16.36 -12.16
N LEU A 13 7.84 -16.20 -13.43
CA LEU A 13 6.47 -16.52 -13.87
C LEU A 13 6.26 -18.03 -14.00
N SER A 14 6.71 -18.79 -13.00
CA SER A 14 6.21 -20.14 -12.74
C SER A 14 4.78 -19.98 -12.25
N ILE A 15 3.84 -19.92 -13.20
CA ILE A 15 2.41 -19.89 -12.92
C ILE A 15 2.07 -21.28 -12.34
N SER A 16 2.18 -21.37 -11.02
CA SER A 16 1.66 -22.48 -10.22
C SER A 16 0.18 -22.18 -9.94
N PRO A 17 -0.70 -23.18 -9.81
CA PRO A 17 -2.11 -22.96 -9.41
C PRO A 17 -2.28 -22.20 -8.07
N GLU A 18 -1.23 -22.10 -7.26
CA GLU A 18 -1.16 -21.28 -6.04
C GLU A 18 -0.74 -19.82 -6.30
N THR A 19 -0.14 -19.52 -7.46
CA THR A 19 0.08 -18.15 -7.96
C THR A 19 -1.23 -17.53 -8.47
N LEU A 20 -2.11 -18.33 -9.10
CA LEU A 20 -3.45 -17.88 -9.50
C LEU A 20 -4.26 -17.30 -8.32
N ARG A 21 -4.20 -17.94 -7.14
CA ARG A 21 -4.81 -17.37 -5.91
C ARG A 21 -4.18 -16.06 -5.44
N LYS A 22 -2.88 -15.86 -5.71
CA LYS A 22 -2.19 -14.62 -5.34
C LYS A 22 -2.55 -13.49 -6.27
N GLU A 23 -2.69 -13.78 -7.56
CA GLU A 23 -3.21 -12.84 -8.56
C GLU A 23 -4.64 -12.42 -8.19
N ASP A 24 -5.51 -13.38 -7.83
CA ASP A 24 -6.86 -13.09 -7.33
C ASP A 24 -6.83 -12.19 -6.08
N TRP A 25 -5.93 -12.45 -5.12
CA TRP A 25 -5.81 -11.64 -3.90
C TRP A 25 -5.26 -10.23 -4.19
N LEU A 26 -4.31 -10.10 -5.12
CA LEU A 26 -3.79 -8.80 -5.54
C LEU A 26 -4.86 -7.98 -6.24
N ASP A 27 -5.71 -8.61 -7.04
CA ASP A 27 -6.86 -7.97 -7.69
C ASP A 27 -7.87 -7.48 -6.64
N CYS A 28 -8.25 -8.33 -5.67
CA CYS A 28 -9.13 -7.91 -4.57
C CYS A 28 -8.52 -6.79 -3.72
N LEU A 29 -7.20 -6.81 -3.47
CA LEU A 29 -6.52 -5.75 -2.74
C LEU A 29 -6.51 -4.44 -3.55
N ALA A 30 -6.29 -4.52 -4.86
CA ALA A 30 -6.33 -3.36 -5.74
C ALA A 30 -7.74 -2.74 -5.77
N GLU A 31 -8.78 -3.57 -5.86
CA GLU A 31 -10.18 -3.13 -5.72
C GLU A 31 -10.43 -2.50 -4.35
N GLY A 32 -9.94 -3.11 -3.27
CA GLY A 32 -10.06 -2.56 -1.92
C GLY A 32 -9.40 -1.20 -1.76
N ILE A 33 -8.23 -1.00 -2.37
CA ILE A 33 -7.56 0.32 -2.42
C ILE A 33 -8.41 1.30 -3.24
N ASP A 34 -8.97 0.87 -4.37
CA ASP A 34 -9.85 1.66 -5.25
C ASP A 34 -11.14 2.13 -4.55
N GLU A 35 -11.64 1.38 -3.56
CA GLU A 35 -12.82 1.74 -2.77
C GLU A 35 -12.53 2.66 -1.58
N LEU A 36 -11.27 2.87 -1.20
CA LEU A 36 -10.92 3.70 -0.04
C LEU A 36 -11.43 5.14 -0.18
N PRO A 37 -11.88 5.76 0.92
CA PRO A 37 -12.09 7.20 0.96
C PRO A 37 -10.83 7.97 0.52
N VAL A 38 -11.03 9.12 -0.14
CA VAL A 38 -9.92 9.93 -0.70
C VAL A 38 -8.84 10.21 0.35
N THR A 39 -9.24 10.56 1.57
CA THR A 39 -8.31 10.84 2.68
C THR A 39 -7.46 9.63 3.05
N GLU A 40 -8.06 8.44 3.14
CA GLU A 40 -7.37 7.20 3.52
C GLU A 40 -6.34 6.80 2.45
N ARG A 41 -6.78 6.79 1.19
CA ARG A 41 -5.90 6.52 0.04
C ARG A 41 -4.74 7.50 -0.03
N LEU A 42 -4.98 8.77 0.28
CA LEU A 42 -3.94 9.80 0.28
C LEU A 42 -2.91 9.56 1.40
N ILE A 43 -3.36 9.18 2.61
CA ILE A 43 -2.46 8.80 3.72
C ILE A 43 -1.60 7.59 3.35
N ILE A 44 -2.21 6.54 2.77
CA ILE A 44 -1.50 5.34 2.33
C ILE A 44 -0.50 5.67 1.21
N SER A 45 -0.89 6.50 0.24
CA SER A 45 -0.01 6.94 -0.84
C SER A 45 1.19 7.73 -0.31
N MET A 46 0.95 8.73 0.54
CA MET A 46 2.04 9.52 1.15
C MET A 46 2.98 8.63 1.97
N PHE A 47 2.46 7.66 2.72
CA PHE A 47 3.28 6.80 3.58
C PHE A 47 4.07 5.75 2.80
N TYR A 48 3.43 4.99 1.91
CA TYR A 48 4.04 3.84 1.23
C TYR A 48 4.67 4.19 -0.11
N TYR A 49 4.09 5.12 -0.87
CA TYR A 49 4.60 5.48 -2.20
C TYR A 49 5.58 6.65 -2.12
N GLU A 50 5.25 7.70 -1.37
CA GLU A 50 6.11 8.89 -1.26
C GLU A 50 7.10 8.80 -0.09
N GLY A 51 6.90 7.87 0.85
CA GLY A 51 7.81 7.62 1.98
C GLY A 51 7.76 8.68 3.08
N LEU A 52 6.68 9.47 3.18
CA LEU A 52 6.49 10.43 4.24
C LEU A 52 6.24 9.74 5.58
N THR A 53 6.74 10.36 6.65
CA THR A 53 6.45 9.95 8.03
C THR A 53 5.07 10.41 8.49
N ILE A 54 4.50 9.76 9.51
CA ILE A 54 3.22 10.16 10.13
C ILE A 54 3.21 11.65 10.51
N LYS A 55 4.34 12.16 11.01
CA LYS A 55 4.51 13.57 11.37
C LYS A 55 4.43 14.50 10.15
N GLU A 56 5.07 14.13 9.05
CA GLU A 56 5.01 14.93 7.81
C GLU A 56 3.61 14.89 7.20
N ILE A 57 2.95 13.73 7.21
CA ILE A 57 1.58 13.56 6.74
C ILE A 57 0.61 14.40 7.58
N ALA A 58 0.77 14.40 8.91
CA ALA A 58 -0.04 15.21 9.83
C ALA A 58 0.09 16.72 9.52
N LEU A 59 1.29 17.18 9.18
CA LEU A 59 1.54 18.56 8.76
C LEU A 59 0.90 18.87 7.39
N VAL A 60 1.00 17.96 6.41
CA VAL A 60 0.41 18.13 5.08
C VAL A 60 -1.11 18.18 5.11
N LEU A 61 -1.73 17.37 5.96
CA LEU A 61 -3.20 17.26 6.08
C LEU A 61 -3.80 18.19 7.14
N GLU A 62 -2.97 18.94 7.88
CA GLU A 62 -3.38 19.83 8.97
C GLU A 62 -4.21 19.13 10.07
N ILE A 63 -3.90 17.86 10.37
CA ILE A 63 -4.53 17.05 11.43
C ILE A 63 -3.48 16.50 12.41
N SER A 64 -3.92 15.87 13.51
CA SER A 64 -3.00 15.35 14.52
C SER A 64 -2.28 14.06 14.09
N GLU A 65 -1.05 13.84 14.56
CA GLU A 65 -0.31 12.57 14.33
C GLU A 65 -1.09 11.35 14.81
N SER A 66 -1.82 11.48 15.93
CA SER A 66 -2.70 10.42 16.45
C SER A 66 -3.84 10.07 15.51
N GLU A 67 -4.38 11.07 14.81
CA GLU A 67 -5.47 10.86 13.86
C GLU A 67 -4.98 10.21 12.58
N VAL A 68 -3.84 10.66 12.05
CA VAL A 68 -3.17 9.99 10.92
C VAL A 68 -2.84 8.54 11.27
N SER A 69 -2.27 8.29 12.45
CA SER A 69 -1.92 6.93 12.89
C SER A 69 -3.14 6.03 12.98
N ARG A 70 -4.25 6.55 13.52
CA ARG A 70 -5.51 5.81 13.63
C ARG A 70 -6.09 5.51 12.25
N ILE A 71 -6.20 6.51 11.38
CA ILE A 71 -6.70 6.31 10.02
C ILE A 71 -5.83 5.30 9.27
N HIS A 72 -4.51 5.46 9.30
CA HIS A 72 -3.58 4.51 8.69
C HIS A 72 -3.79 3.08 9.21
N TYR A 73 -3.89 2.90 10.54
CA TYR A 73 -4.13 1.59 11.14
C TYR A 73 -5.48 0.98 10.72
N ASP A 74 -6.55 1.76 10.81
CA ASP A 74 -7.91 1.32 10.46
C ASP A 74 -7.98 0.91 8.97
N THR A 75 -7.42 1.72 8.07
CA THR A 75 -7.35 1.46 6.63
C THR A 75 -6.54 0.19 6.32
N VAL A 76 -5.34 0.04 6.88
CA VAL A 76 -4.51 -1.17 6.65
C VAL A 76 -5.21 -2.42 7.18
N LEU A 77 -5.87 -2.33 8.34
CA LEU A 77 -6.62 -3.45 8.90
C LEU A 77 -7.80 -3.83 8.01
N GLU A 78 -8.48 -2.87 7.38
CA GLU A 78 -9.58 -3.15 6.46
C GLU A 78 -9.09 -3.85 5.18
N LEU A 79 -7.99 -3.37 4.59
CA LEU A 79 -7.38 -3.99 3.42
C LEU A 79 -6.89 -5.43 3.69
N LEU A 80 -6.47 -5.73 4.92
CA LEU A 80 -6.00 -7.08 5.31
C LEU A 80 -7.14 -8.09 5.55
N LYS A 81 -8.40 -7.65 5.63
CA LYS A 81 -9.56 -8.54 5.79
C LYS A 81 -10.09 -9.08 4.46
N ILE A 82 -9.58 -8.56 3.35
CA ILE A 82 -9.89 -8.96 1.98
C ILE A 82 -9.17 -10.27 1.65
#